data_AF-A0A803LHU7-F1
#
_entry.id   AF-A0A803LHU7-F1
#
_cell.length_a   1.000
_cell.length_b   1.000
_cell.length_c   1.000
_cell.angle_alpha   90.00
_cell.angle_beta   90.00
_cell.angle_gamma   90.00
#
_symmetry.space_group_name_H-M   'P 1'
#
loop_
_entity.id
_entity.type
_entity.pdbx_description
1 polymer ?
#
loop_
_entity_poly.entity_id
_entity_poly.type
_entity_poly.pdbx_seq_one_letter_code
_entity_poly.pdbx_strand_id
1 'polypeptide(L)'
;MKSMFEDYKLQYASSSPIVVAPSPPSTSGARNYFDDYDHFVDTSTRSQVGKSQLEMYLDDDSLDLNSQLNIVEFWHQSSVRYPVVSKMARDLLTIP
;
A
#
# COMPACT_ATOMS: atom_id res chain seq x y z
N MET A 1 16.33 7.21 -0.86
CA MET A 1 14.97 6.88 -0.39
C MET A 1 13.89 7.42 -1.33
N LYS A 2 13.88 8.71 -1.69
CA LYS A 2 12.92 9.27 -2.68
C LYS A 2 12.95 8.56 -4.05
N SER A 3 14.13 8.25 -4.60
CA SER A 3 14.25 7.48 -5.86
C SER A 3 13.54 6.13 -5.80
N MET A 4 13.76 5.36 -4.73
CA MET A 4 13.10 4.07 -4.53
C MET A 4 11.57 4.23 -4.45
N PHE A 5 11.08 5.29 -3.80
CA PHE A 5 9.65 5.56 -3.74
C PHE A 5 9.03 5.83 -5.10
N GLU A 6 9.70 6.59 -5.97
CA GLU A 6 9.23 6.80 -7.34
C GLU A 6 9.26 5.52 -8.17
N ASP A 7 10.32 4.70 -8.05
CA ASP A 7 10.40 3.41 -8.75
C ASP A 7 9.26 2.47 -8.32
N TYR A 8 8.99 2.39 -7.02
CA TYR A 8 7.87 1.61 -6.48
C TYR A 8 6.52 2.18 -6.90
N LYS A 9 6.38 3.51 -6.97
CA LYS A 9 5.15 4.16 -7.43
C LYS A 9 4.87 3.80 -8.90
N LEU A 10 5.89 3.82 -9.76
CA LEU A 10 5.79 3.40 -11.15
C LEU A 10 5.45 1.91 -11.27
N GLN A 11 6.09 1.05 -10.48
CA GLN A 11 5.83 -0.37 -10.49
C GLN A 11 4.44 -0.73 -9.92
N TYR A 12 3.95 0.02 -8.93
CA TYR A 12 2.63 -0.19 -8.34
C TYR A 12 1.52 0.22 -9.32
N ALA A 13 1.71 1.34 -10.04
CA ALA A 13 0.81 1.73 -11.12
C ALA A 13 0.83 0.72 -12.29
N SER A 14 1.95 0.02 -12.50
CA SER A 14 2.07 -1.00 -13.55
C SER A 14 1.69 -2.42 -13.12
N SER A 15 1.61 -2.70 -11.81
CA SER A 15 1.34 -4.02 -11.25
C SER A 15 0.08 -3.98 -10.41
N SER A 16 -1.06 -4.32 -11.01
CA SER A 16 -2.26 -4.71 -10.26
C SER A 16 -1.87 -5.77 -9.22
N PRO A 17 -2.29 -5.66 -7.94
CA PRO A 17 -1.86 -6.57 -6.90
C PRO A 17 -2.52 -7.94 -7.07
N ILE A 18 -1.73 -9.00 -7.15
CA ILE A 18 -2.19 -10.38 -6.88
C ILE A 18 -2.49 -10.44 -5.38
N VAL A 19 -3.75 -10.24 -5.00
CA VAL A 19 -4.21 -10.56 -3.65
C VAL A 19 -4.25 -12.08 -3.56
N VAL A 20 -3.48 -12.64 -2.64
CA VAL A 20 -3.61 -14.05 -2.23
C VAL A 20 -5.02 -14.21 -1.66
N ALA A 21 -5.94 -14.65 -2.51
CA ALA A 21 -7.29 -14.99 -2.12
C ALA A 21 -7.26 -16.27 -1.27
N PRO A 22 -7.96 -16.33 -0.12
CA PRO A 22 -8.38 -17.62 0.40
C PRO A 22 -9.43 -18.20 -0.57
N SER A 23 -9.23 -19.43 -1.02
CA SER A 23 -10.11 -20.17 -1.93
C SER A 23 -11.56 -20.28 -1.40
N PRO A 24 -12.57 -20.47 -2.29
CA PRO A 24 -13.86 -19.76 -2.20
C PRO A 24 -15.01 -20.59 -1.59
N PRO A 25 -16.12 -19.94 -1.19
CA PRO A 25 -17.46 -20.43 -1.49
C PRO A 25 -18.04 -19.62 -2.66
N SER A 26 -18.46 -20.35 -3.68
CA SER A 26 -19.16 -19.86 -4.87
C SER A 26 -20.25 -18.86 -4.53
N THR A 27 -20.10 -17.59 -4.90
CA THR A 27 -21.23 -16.70 -5.21
C THR A 27 -20.74 -15.65 -6.20
N SER A 28 -21.33 -15.69 -7.38
CA SER A 28 -21.23 -14.73 -8.46
C SER A 28 -21.42 -13.30 -7.96
N GLY A 29 -20.33 -12.53 -7.88
CA GLY A 29 -20.35 -11.12 -7.46
C GLY A 29 -18.98 -10.43 -7.33
N ALA A 30 -17.86 -11.18 -7.41
CA ALA A 30 -16.51 -10.68 -7.17
C ALA A 30 -15.87 -9.85 -8.31
N ARG A 31 -16.65 -9.18 -9.17
CA ARG A 31 -16.09 -8.58 -10.40
C ARG A 31 -15.73 -7.10 -10.36
N ASN A 32 -15.95 -6.36 -9.27
CA ASN A 32 -15.73 -4.90 -9.32
C ASN A 32 -14.87 -4.30 -8.19
N TYR A 33 -14.61 -5.00 -7.08
CA TYR A 33 -13.84 -4.43 -5.97
C TYR A 33 -12.36 -4.17 -6.30
N PHE A 34 -11.78 -4.95 -7.20
CA PHE A 34 -10.39 -4.81 -7.62
C PHE A 34 -10.21 -3.69 -8.65
N ASP A 35 -11.13 -3.59 -9.62
CA ASP A 35 -11.12 -2.52 -10.61
C ASP A 35 -11.33 -1.15 -9.96
N ASP A 36 -12.21 -1.07 -8.95
CA ASP A 36 -12.43 0.16 -8.19
C ASP A 36 -11.18 0.59 -7.41
N TYR A 37 -10.43 -0.37 -6.86
CA TYR A 37 -9.18 -0.10 -6.14
C TYR A 37 -8.06 0.34 -7.09
N ASP A 38 -7.89 -0.34 -8.21
CA ASP A 38 -6.91 0.04 -9.25
C ASP A 38 -7.23 1.44 -9.80
N HIS A 39 -8.52 1.73 -10.07
CA HIS A 39 -8.96 3.06 -10.49
C HIS A 39 -8.70 4.14 -9.43
N PHE A 40 -8.91 3.82 -8.15
CA PHE A 40 -8.62 4.73 -7.05
C PHE A 40 -7.12 5.01 -6.91
N VAL A 41 -6.27 4.00 -7.05
CA VAL A 41 -4.81 4.16 -6.98
C VAL A 41 -4.30 4.98 -8.16
N ASP A 42 -4.77 4.69 -9.38
CA ASP A 42 -4.36 5.38 -10.60
C ASP A 42 -4.85 6.84 -10.64
N THR A 43 -6.06 7.07 -10.13
CA THR A 43 -6.56 8.43 -9.91
C THR A 43 -5.77 9.13 -8.82
N SER A 44 -5.46 8.46 -7.70
CA SER A 44 -4.69 9.04 -6.61
C SER A 44 -3.25 9.38 -7.00
N THR A 45 -2.58 8.55 -7.81
CA THR A 45 -1.21 8.81 -8.28
C THR A 45 -1.15 9.98 -9.27
N ARG A 46 -2.19 10.13 -10.09
CA ARG A 46 -2.34 11.21 -11.08
C ARG A 46 -2.83 12.54 -10.49
N SER A 47 -3.54 12.50 -9.36
CA SER A 47 -4.21 13.67 -8.75
C SER A 47 -3.44 14.33 -7.61
N GLN A 48 -2.22 13.89 -7.29
CA GLN A 48 -1.46 14.45 -6.16
C GLN A 48 -0.85 15.81 -6.51
N VAL A 49 -1.70 16.85 -6.52
CA VAL A 49 -1.29 18.25 -6.35
C VAL A 49 -1.15 18.48 -4.83
N GLY A 50 -0.10 17.93 -4.21
CA GLY A 50 0.07 17.95 -2.75
C GLY A 50 1.25 17.12 -2.25
N LYS A 51 1.33 16.92 -0.92
CA LYS A 51 2.36 16.08 -0.29
C LYS A 51 2.25 14.63 -0.77
N SER A 52 3.38 14.02 -1.13
CA SER A 52 3.44 12.62 -1.54
C SER A 52 3.04 11.66 -0.40
N GLN A 53 2.66 10.41 -0.69
CA GLN A 53 2.38 9.40 0.35
C GLN A 53 3.54 9.23 1.35
N LEU A 54 4.79 9.30 0.88
CA LEU A 54 5.96 9.25 1.75
C LEU A 54 6.00 10.46 2.68
N GLU A 55 5.75 11.67 2.17
CA GLU A 55 5.72 12.88 2.97
C GLU A 55 4.58 12.86 3.99
N MET A 56 3.40 12.35 3.60
CA MET A 56 2.29 12.16 4.54
C MET A 56 2.63 11.19 5.67
N TYR A 57 3.30 10.07 5.37
CA TYR A 57 3.73 9.12 6.40
C TYR A 57 4.79 9.73 7.35
N LEU A 58 5.69 10.55 6.84
CA LEU A 58 6.72 11.22 7.65
C LEU A 58 6.16 12.34 8.54
N ASP A 59 5.01 12.91 8.17
CA ASP A 59 4.31 13.94 8.94
C ASP A 59 3.34 13.37 10.00
N ASP A 60 2.90 12.11 9.88
CA ASP A 60 2.04 11.45 10.87
C ASP A 60 2.80 11.30 12.21
N ASP A 61 2.06 11.36 13.33
CA ASP A 61 2.63 11.21 14.66
C ASP A 61 3.33 9.85 14.83
N SER A 62 4.48 9.86 15.51
CA SER A 62 5.24 8.65 15.79
C SER A 62 4.44 7.69 16.67
N LEU A 63 4.44 6.41 16.32
CA LEU A 63 3.90 5.36 17.17
C LEU A 63 4.61 5.33 18.52
N ASP A 64 3.87 5.05 19.59
CA ASP A 64 4.47 4.83 20.91
C ASP A 64 5.37 3.60 20.87
N LEU A 65 6.68 3.84 20.98
CA LEU A 65 7.74 2.82 20.96
C LEU A 65 7.65 1.83 22.14
N ASN A 66 6.87 2.14 23.17
CA ASN A 66 6.63 1.24 24.30
C ASN A 66 5.48 0.25 24.05
N SER A 67 4.75 0.40 22.93
CA SER A 67 3.69 -0.53 22.55
C SER A 67 4.26 -1.76 21.84
N GLN A 68 3.63 -2.93 22.06
CA GLN A 68 3.96 -4.14 21.30
C GLN A 68 3.47 -3.98 19.87
N LEU A 69 4.37 -3.55 18.97
CA LEU A 69 4.04 -3.32 17.56
C LEU A 69 4.53 -4.48 16.69
N ASN A 70 3.59 -5.21 16.09
CA ASN A 70 3.91 -6.07 14.96
C ASN A 70 4.11 -5.22 13.71
N ILE A 71 5.37 -4.93 13.38
CA ILE A 71 5.73 -4.00 12.30
C ILE A 71 5.20 -4.46 10.92
N VAL A 72 5.17 -5.77 10.66
CA VAL A 72 4.67 -6.31 9.37
C VAL A 72 3.14 -6.14 9.28
N GLU A 73 2.44 -6.39 10.38
CA GLU A 73 0.99 -6.22 10.47
C GLU A 73 0.59 -4.73 10.41
N PHE A 74 1.39 -3.84 11.00
CA PHE A 74 1.20 -2.39 10.87
C PHE A 74 1.24 -1.94 9.40
N TRP A 75 2.25 -2.38 8.66
CA TRP A 75 2.36 -2.06 7.24
C TRP A 75 1.28 -2.74 6.39
N HIS A 76 0.79 -3.91 6.80
CA HIS A 76 -0.36 -4.54 6.16
C HIS A 76 -1.62 -3.67 6.29
N GLN A 77 -1.93 -3.17 7.50
CA GLN A 77 -3.08 -2.31 7.76
C GLN A 77 -2.94 -0.93 7.09
N SER A 78 -1.71 -0.41 7.02
CA SER A 78 -1.40 0.88 6.39
C SER A 78 -1.51 0.86 4.86
N SER A 79 -1.67 -0.30 4.23
CA SER A 79 -1.74 -0.44 2.76
C SER A 79 -2.90 0.33 2.12
N VAL A 80 -3.99 0.56 2.85
CA VAL A 80 -5.13 1.36 2.36
C VAL A 80 -4.76 2.85 2.28
N ARG A 81 -4.04 3.37 3.29
CA ARG A 81 -3.69 4.80 3.38
C ARG A 81 -2.41 5.12 2.61
N TYR A 82 -1.45 4.20 2.62
CA TYR A 82 -0.12 4.36 2.04
C TYR A 82 0.27 3.12 1.22
N PRO A 83 -0.44 2.79 0.13
CA PRO A 83 -0.22 1.56 -0.65
C PRO A 83 1.22 1.39 -1.14
N VAL A 84 1.86 2.47 -1.61
CA VAL A 84 3.23 2.41 -2.16
C VAL A 84 4.25 2.26 -1.03
N VAL A 85 4.13 3.06 0.04
CA VAL A 85 5.04 3.01 1.20
C VAL A 85 4.93 1.66 1.91
N SER A 86 3.70 1.15 2.09
CA SER A 86 3.44 -0.13 2.74
C SER A 86 3.96 -1.33 1.94
N LYS A 87 3.90 -1.26 0.61
CA LYS A 87 4.54 -2.28 -0.24
C LYS A 87 6.06 -2.26 -0.06
N MET A 88 6.67 -1.09 -0.21
CA MET A 88 8.13 -0.95 -0.03
C MET A 88 8.59 -1.44 1.35
N ALA A 89 7.89 -1.03 2.41
CA ALA A 89 8.24 -1.43 3.77
C ALA A 89 8.17 -2.95 3.97
N ARG A 90 7.11 -3.61 3.48
CA ARG A 90 7.01 -5.07 3.55
C ARG A 90 8.14 -5.75 2.79
N ASP A 91 8.40 -5.34 1.55
CA ASP A 91 9.45 -5.94 0.71
C ASP A 91 10.85 -5.82 1.35
N LEU A 92 11.10 -4.73 2.10
CA LEU A 92 12.34 -4.52 2.86
C LEU A 92 12.40 -5.29 4.18
N LEU A 93 11.29 -5.38 4.92
CA LEU A 93 11.24 -5.98 6.26
C LEU A 93 11.15 -7.51 6.25
N THR A 94 10.72 -8.12 5.13
CA THR A 94 10.60 -9.57 5.00
C THR A 94 11.89 -10.25 4.51
N ILE A 95 12.98 -9.51 4.31
CA ILE A 95 14.28 -10.07 3.92
C ILE A 95 14.94 -10.74 5.14
N PRO A 96 15.32 -12.03 5.07
CA PRO A 96 15.92 -12.78 6.19
C PRO A 96 17.34 -12.33 6.57
#